data_AF-A0A388PX61-F1
#
_entry.id   AF-A0A388PX61-F1
#
_cell.length_a   1.000
_cell.length_b   1.000
_cell.length_c   1.000
_cell.angle_alpha   90.00
_cell.angle_beta   90.00
_cell.angle_gamma   90.00
#
_symmetry.space_group_name_H-M   'P 1'
#
loop_
_entity.id
_entity.type
_entity.pdbx_description
1 polymer ?
#
loop_
_entity_poly.entity_id
_entity_poly.type
_entity_poly.pdbx_seq_one_letter_code
_entity_poly.pdbx_strand_id
1 'polypeptide(L)'
;MICYECGYRIRRDFAKFCDHCGSSLEIKPKKASVRKEVAVKIEDEIDQTTNLFLLWNASIAATFVFYIIHIVTDRYIYLFFLVLFMLVMSWMLLLTKLHDLSVRHHQPTKQFMLTNFGLPIIGTFYSFIKLTQK
;
A
#
# COMPACT_ATOMS: atom_id res chain seq x y z
N MET A 1 -16.73 23.19 32.31
CA MET A 1 -16.96 22.18 31.23
C MET A 1 -18.05 21.16 31.61
N ILE A 2 -18.50 20.28 30.72
CA ILE A 2 -19.51 19.24 31.00
C ILE A 2 -18.83 17.87 30.91
N CYS A 3 -19.10 16.97 31.85
CA CYS A 3 -18.62 15.59 31.75
C CYS A 3 -19.41 14.84 30.67
N TYR A 4 -18.71 14.28 29.67
CA TYR A 4 -19.34 13.58 28.55
C TYR A 4 -19.94 12.22 28.92
N GLU A 5 -19.59 11.67 30.08
CA GLU A 5 -20.14 10.39 30.56
C GLU A 5 -21.40 10.58 31.41
N CYS A 6 -21.47 11.62 32.25
CA CYS A 6 -22.57 11.80 33.21
C CYS A 6 -23.38 13.08 33.04
N GLY A 7 -23.01 13.97 32.10
CA GLY A 7 -23.72 15.23 31.84
C GLY A 7 -23.58 16.28 32.94
N TYR A 8 -22.80 16.02 33.99
CA TYR A 8 -22.62 16.95 35.10
C TYR A 8 -21.79 18.18 34.70
N ARG A 9 -22.25 19.37 35.14
CA ARG A 9 -21.60 20.65 34.82
C ARG A 9 -20.49 20.94 35.84
N ILE A 10 -19.25 20.72 35.44
CA ILE A 10 -18.06 20.94 36.25
C ILE A 10 -17.72 22.44 36.25
N ARG A 11 -17.69 23.05 37.44
CA ARG A 11 -17.42 24.49 37.65
C ARG A 11 -15.95 24.89 37.60
N ARG A 12 -15.01 23.94 37.67
CA ARG A 12 -13.56 24.20 37.67
C ARG A 12 -12.92 23.69 36.38
N ASP A 13 -12.19 24.57 35.69
CA ASP A 13 -11.60 24.29 34.38
C ASP A 13 -10.28 23.49 34.43
N PHE A 14 -9.79 23.12 35.62
CA PHE A 14 -8.53 22.37 35.83
C PHE A 14 -8.73 20.99 36.47
N ALA A 15 -9.97 20.48 36.54
CA ALA A 15 -10.25 19.19 37.16
C ALA A 15 -9.86 18.02 36.22
N LYS A 16 -8.92 17.18 36.65
CA LYS A 16 -8.50 15.98 35.91
C LYS A 16 -9.53 14.85 35.93
N PHE A 17 -10.45 14.88 36.90
CA PHE A 17 -11.51 13.87 37.08
C PHE A 17 -12.85 14.54 37.38
N CYS A 18 -13.95 13.91 36.99
CA CYS A 18 -15.28 14.43 37.24
C CYS A 18 -15.66 14.24 38.71
N ASP A 19 -15.99 15.32 39.40
CA ASP A 19 -16.36 15.29 40.82
C ASP A 19 -17.62 14.44 41.11
N HIS A 20 -18.44 14.13 40.10
CA HIS A 20 -19.69 13.38 40.25
C HIS A 20 -19.55 11.87 39.99
N CYS A 21 -18.76 11.45 38.99
CA CYS A 21 -18.64 10.04 38.61
C CYS A 21 -17.20 9.51 38.67
N GLY A 22 -16.21 10.34 39.00
CA GLY A 22 -14.80 9.96 39.05
C GLY A 22 -14.14 9.73 37.69
N SER A 23 -14.87 9.93 36.57
CA SER A 23 -14.35 9.71 35.22
C SER A 23 -13.18 10.65 34.90
N SER A 24 -12.10 10.12 34.32
CA SER A 24 -10.97 10.94 33.88
C SER A 24 -11.39 11.87 32.73
N LEU A 25 -11.13 13.16 32.90
CA LEU A 25 -11.39 14.21 31.90
C LEU A 25 -10.16 14.47 31.04
N GLU A 26 -9.04 13.80 31.33
CA GLU A 26 -7.88 13.71 30.44
C GLU A 26 -8.22 12.80 29.25
N ILE A 27 -9.15 13.25 28.40
CA ILE A 27 -9.33 12.69 27.06
C ILE A 27 -8.12 13.14 26.25
N LYS A 28 -6.97 12.47 26.40
CA LYS A 28 -5.96 12.46 25.34
C LYS A 28 -6.69 11.98 24.09
N PRO A 29 -6.61 12.69 22.96
CA PRO A 29 -7.33 12.29 21.77
C PRO A 29 -6.76 10.95 21.30
N LYS A 30 -7.50 9.86 21.54
CA LYS A 30 -7.27 8.53 20.97
C LYS A 30 -7.12 8.59 19.44
N LYS A 31 -7.64 9.67 18.82
CA LYS A 31 -7.45 10.02 17.41
C LYS A 31 -5.99 10.24 17.00
N ALA A 32 -5.11 10.72 17.89
CA ALA A 32 -3.72 10.98 17.53
C ALA A 32 -2.89 9.69 17.42
N SER A 33 -3.06 8.72 18.34
CA SER A 33 -2.37 7.43 18.28
C SER A 33 -2.91 6.56 17.14
N VAL A 34 -4.24 6.50 16.97
CA VAL A 34 -4.86 5.76 15.86
C VAL A 34 -4.47 6.35 14.51
N ARG A 35 -4.41 7.69 14.38
CA ARG A 35 -3.94 8.33 13.15
C ARG A 35 -2.47 8.06 12.87
N LYS A 36 -1.63 7.95 13.91
CA LYS A 36 -0.21 7.62 13.77
C LYS A 36 -0.01 6.16 13.39
N GLU A 37 -0.73 5.23 14.00
CA GLU A 37 -0.74 3.80 13.61
C GLU A 37 -1.27 3.59 12.19
N VAL A 38 -2.33 4.30 11.80
CA VAL A 38 -2.85 4.26 10.42
C VAL A 38 -1.85 4.85 9.43
N ALA A 39 -1.16 5.94 9.78
CA ALA A 39 -0.12 6.53 8.92
C ALA A 39 1.08 5.58 8.74
N VAL A 40 1.58 4.98 9.83
CA VAL A 40 2.68 3.98 9.77
C VAL A 40 2.28 2.79 8.90
N LYS A 41 1.04 2.28 9.06
CA LYS A 41 0.54 1.16 8.25
C LYS A 41 0.46 1.48 6.75
N ILE A 42 0.16 2.72 6.39
CA ILE A 42 0.10 3.15 4.99
C ILE A 42 1.52 3.28 4.41
N GLU A 43 2.46 3.85 5.18
CA GLU A 43 3.86 3.96 4.77
C GLU A 43 4.49 2.58 4.53
N ASP A 44 4.24 1.61 5.42
CA ASP A 44 4.71 0.23 5.27
C ASP A 44 4.13 -0.46 4.02
N GLU A 45 2.85 -0.22 3.70
CA GLU A 45 2.20 -0.77 2.49
C GLU A 45 2.75 -0.13 1.20
N ILE A 46 3.09 1.16 1.24
CA ILE A 46 3.73 1.87 0.13
C ILE A 46 5.15 1.35 -0.08
N ASP A 47 5.92 1.15 0.98
CA ASP A 47 7.27 0.60 0.90
C ASP A 47 7.24 -0.83 0.35
N GLN A 48 6.31 -1.67 0.83
CA GLN A 48 6.11 -3.01 0.28
C GLN A 48 5.78 -2.98 -1.22
N THR A 49 4.90 -2.07 -1.65
CA THR A 49 4.52 -1.93 -3.06
C THR A 49 5.70 -1.44 -3.90
N THR A 50 6.53 -0.56 -3.35
CA THR A 50 7.76 -0.05 -3.99
C THR A 50 8.80 -1.16 -4.15
N ASN A 51 9.00 -1.98 -3.13
CA ASN A 51 9.90 -3.13 -3.20
C ASN A 51 9.46 -4.15 -4.26
N LEU A 52 8.15 -4.43 -4.37
CA LEU A 52 7.59 -5.26 -5.43
C LEU A 52 7.75 -4.63 -6.81
N PHE A 53 7.62 -3.31 -6.92
CA PHE A 53 7.83 -2.59 -8.17
C PHE A 53 9.30 -2.67 -8.62
N LEU A 54 10.25 -2.50 -7.70
CA LEU A 54 11.68 -2.68 -7.99
C LEU A 54 12.00 -4.12 -8.40
N LEU A 55 11.43 -5.11 -7.72
CA LEU A 55 11.59 -6.52 -8.06
C LEU A 55 11.08 -6.83 -9.48
N TRP A 56 9.92 -6.29 -9.85
CA TRP A 56 9.36 -6.46 -11.18
C TRP A 56 10.25 -5.81 -12.26
N ASN A 57 10.76 -4.59 -12.02
CA ASN A 57 11.70 -3.92 -12.92
C ASN A 57 13.02 -4.70 -13.07
N ALA A 58 13.57 -5.21 -11.96
CA ALA A 58 14.76 -6.07 -11.99
C ALA A 58 14.50 -7.35 -12.79
N SER A 59 13.30 -7.93 -12.67
CA SER A 59 12.89 -9.11 -13.43
C SER A 59 12.77 -8.84 -14.94
N ILE A 60 12.34 -7.63 -15.35
CA ILE A 60 12.35 -7.20 -16.76
C ILE A 60 13.79 -7.16 -17.27
N ALA A 61 14.70 -6.51 -16.54
CA ALA A 61 16.11 -6.43 -16.91
C ALA A 61 16.77 -7.81 -16.99
N ALA A 62 16.50 -8.69 -16.02
CA ALA A 62 16.98 -10.07 -16.03
C ALA A 62 16.46 -10.84 -17.25
N THR A 63 15.17 -10.71 -17.58
CA THR A 63 14.56 -11.34 -18.77
C THR A 63 15.31 -10.92 -20.03
N PHE A 64 15.66 -9.65 -20.17
CA PHE A 64 16.43 -9.16 -21.31
C PHE A 64 17.84 -9.78 -21.39
N VAL A 65 18.56 -9.86 -20.27
CA VAL A 65 19.89 -10.49 -20.22
C VAL A 65 19.81 -11.98 -20.58
N PHE A 66 18.87 -12.71 -20.00
CA PHE A 66 18.70 -14.15 -20.26
C PHE A 66 18.21 -14.43 -21.69
N TYR A 67 17.47 -13.52 -22.30
CA TYR A 67 17.11 -13.59 -23.72
C TYR A 67 18.35 -13.55 -24.62
N ILE A 68 19.28 -12.62 -24.36
CA ILE A 68 20.55 -12.53 -25.11
C ILE A 68 21.38 -13.80 -24.91
N ILE A 69 21.51 -14.28 -23.67
CA ILE A 69 22.24 -15.52 -23.37
C ILE A 69 21.63 -16.71 -24.09
N HIS A 70 20.30 -16.81 -24.15
CA HIS A 70 19.61 -17.87 -24.87
C HIS A 70 19.92 -17.83 -26.36
N ILE A 71 19.80 -16.66 -27.01
CA ILE A 71 20.10 -16.51 -28.44
C ILE A 71 21.54 -16.88 -28.77
N VAL A 72 22.50 -16.50 -27.92
CA VAL A 72 23.93 -16.73 -28.18
C VAL A 72 24.34 -18.18 -27.91
N THR A 73 23.70 -18.86 -26.95
CA THR A 73 24.23 -20.13 -26.41
C THR A 73 23.34 -21.35 -26.67
N ASP A 74 22.12 -21.14 -27.18
CA ASP A 74 21.09 -22.11 -27.62
C ASP A 74 20.67 -23.23 -26.63
N ARG A 75 21.36 -23.37 -25.51
CA ARG A 75 21.16 -24.43 -24.50
C ARG A 75 20.36 -23.98 -23.28
N TYR A 76 20.15 -22.69 -23.10
CA TYR A 76 19.59 -22.12 -21.87
C TYR A 76 18.11 -21.69 -21.99
N ILE A 77 17.35 -22.33 -22.89
CA ILE A 77 15.94 -22.01 -23.12
C ILE A 77 15.08 -22.19 -21.85
N TYR A 78 15.34 -23.22 -21.05
CA TYR A 78 14.63 -23.44 -19.79
C TYR A 78 14.88 -22.35 -18.75
N LEU A 79 16.11 -21.81 -18.68
CA LEU A 79 16.42 -20.69 -17.79
C LEU A 79 15.69 -19.43 -18.23
N PHE A 80 15.61 -19.18 -19.53
CA PHE A 80 14.84 -18.07 -20.07
C PHE A 80 13.35 -18.19 -19.70
N PHE A 81 12.74 -19.37 -19.86
CA PHE A 81 11.35 -19.61 -19.44
C PHE A 81 11.14 -19.45 -17.93
N LEU A 82 12.09 -19.89 -17.11
CA LEU A 82 12.03 -19.71 -15.66
C LEU A 82 12.02 -18.22 -15.30
N VAL A 83 12.89 -17.41 -15.91
CA VAL A 83 12.93 -15.96 -15.67
C VAL A 83 11.65 -15.28 -16.16
N LEU A 84 11.11 -15.68 -17.30
CA LEU A 84 9.79 -15.21 -17.78
C LEU A 84 8.67 -15.54 -16.78
N PHE A 85 8.67 -16.75 -16.22
CA PHE A 85 7.70 -17.12 -15.20
C PHE A 85 7.82 -16.23 -13.95
N MET A 86 9.04 -15.98 -13.48
CA MET A 86 9.30 -15.07 -12.35
C MET A 86 8.85 -13.63 -12.64
N LEU A 87 9.02 -13.16 -13.88
CA LEU A 87 8.51 -11.87 -14.32
C LEU A 87 6.98 -11.80 -14.23
N VAL A 88 6.27 -12.83 -14.72
CA VAL A 88 4.80 -12.88 -14.63
C VAL A 88 4.34 -12.94 -13.17
N MET A 89 4.99 -13.77 -12.33
CA MET A 89 4.63 -13.89 -10.92
C MET A 89 4.85 -12.59 -10.14
N SER A 90 5.98 -11.91 -10.35
CA SER A 90 6.25 -10.61 -9.72
C SER A 90 5.26 -9.55 -10.19
N TRP A 91 4.89 -9.56 -11.48
CA TRP A 91 3.87 -8.66 -12.03
C TRP A 91 2.50 -8.90 -11.40
N MET A 92 2.06 -10.16 -11.26
CA MET A 92 0.77 -10.50 -10.65
C MET A 92 0.71 -10.10 -9.16
N LEU A 93 1.80 -10.27 -8.42
CA LEU A 93 1.90 -9.84 -7.02
C LEU A 93 1.80 -8.31 -6.89
N LEU A 94 2.52 -7.59 -7.75
CA LEU A 94 2.47 -6.13 -7.82
C LEU A 94 1.04 -5.65 -8.16
N LEU A 95 0.39 -6.25 -9.15
CA LEU A 95 -1.00 -5.93 -9.52
C LEU A 95 -1.98 -6.19 -8.38
N THR A 96 -1.80 -7.27 -7.62
CA THR A 96 -2.65 -7.60 -6.48
C THR A 96 -2.54 -6.54 -5.39
N LYS A 97 -1.31 -6.09 -5.09
CA LYS A 97 -1.07 -5.02 -4.10
C LYS A 97 -1.58 -3.66 -4.58
N LEU A 98 -1.35 -3.32 -5.84
CA LEU A 98 -1.90 -2.11 -6.45
C LEU A 98 -3.45 -2.13 -6.47
N HIS A 99 -4.05 -3.30 -6.69
CA HIS A 99 -5.49 -3.46 -6.63
C HIS A 99 -6.01 -3.26 -5.21
N ASP A 100 -5.39 -3.86 -4.19
CA ASP A 100 -5.76 -3.67 -2.78
C ASP A 100 -5.70 -2.19 -2.37
N LEU A 101 -4.63 -1.48 -2.78
CA LEU A 101 -4.50 -0.04 -2.62
C LEU A 101 -5.61 0.73 -3.36
N SER A 102 -5.93 0.36 -4.60
CA SER A 102 -6.97 1.03 -5.40
C SER A 102 -8.37 0.91 -4.78
N VAL A 103 -8.68 -0.24 -4.18
CA VAL A 103 -9.96 -0.50 -3.51
C VAL A 103 -10.08 0.39 -2.27
N ARG A 104 -9.01 0.51 -1.47
CA ARG A 104 -8.99 1.42 -0.31
C ARG A 104 -9.18 2.89 -0.73
N HIS A 105 -8.59 3.29 -1.84
CA HIS A 105 -8.73 4.64 -2.41
C HIS A 105 -10.04 4.87 -3.21
N HIS A 106 -11.02 3.96 -3.14
CA HIS A 106 -12.33 4.08 -3.80
C HIS A 106 -12.24 4.31 -5.33
N GLN A 107 -11.20 3.76 -5.99
CA GLN A 107 -11.08 3.80 -7.45
C GLN A 107 -11.97 2.73 -8.11
N PRO A 108 -12.56 3.00 -9.28
CA PRO A 108 -13.34 2.00 -10.01
C PRO A 108 -12.41 0.91 -10.60
N THR A 109 -12.60 -0.33 -10.14
CA THR A 109 -11.82 -1.52 -10.52
C THR A 109 -11.77 -1.79 -12.02
N LYS A 110 -12.81 -1.42 -12.78
CA LYS A 110 -12.87 -1.55 -14.24
C LYS A 110 -11.79 -0.72 -14.95
N GLN A 111 -11.54 0.50 -14.49
CA GLN A 111 -10.56 1.40 -15.09
C GLN A 111 -9.13 0.93 -14.78
N PHE A 112 -8.93 0.38 -13.57
CA PHE A 112 -7.67 -0.24 -13.16
C PHE A 112 -7.33 -1.47 -14.01
N MET A 113 -8.28 -2.38 -14.22
CA MET A 113 -8.05 -3.55 -15.08
C MET A 113 -7.77 -3.15 -16.53
N LEU A 114 -8.57 -2.24 -17.11
CA LEU A 114 -8.38 -1.85 -18.51
C LEU A 114 -7.00 -1.22 -18.76
N THR A 115 -6.54 -0.39 -17.83
CA THR A 115 -5.26 0.31 -17.94
C THR A 115 -4.08 -0.66 -17.79
N ASN A 116 -4.14 -1.59 -16.83
CA ASN A 116 -3.07 -2.55 -16.56
C ASN A 116 -3.06 -3.75 -17.51
N PHE A 117 -4.17 -4.16 -18.10
CA PHE A 117 -4.17 -5.28 -19.06
C PHE A 117 -4.07 -4.81 -20.52
N GLY A 118 -4.49 -3.58 -20.85
CA GLY A 118 -4.35 -3.03 -22.20
C GLY A 118 -2.92 -2.68 -22.57
N LEU A 119 -2.18 -2.07 -21.63
CA LEU A 119 -0.76 -1.76 -21.79
C LEU A 119 -0.02 -2.17 -20.51
N PRO A 120 0.37 -3.45 -20.36
CA PRO A 120 0.84 -4.00 -19.09
C PRO A 120 2.02 -3.27 -18.48
N ILE A 121 2.95 -2.77 -19.29
CA ILE A 121 4.07 -1.99 -18.78
C ILE A 121 3.60 -0.58 -18.38
N ILE A 122 3.06 0.19 -19.33
CA ILE A 122 2.70 1.61 -19.13
C ILE A 122 1.60 1.77 -18.07
N GLY A 123 0.61 0.87 -18.08
CA GLY A 123 -0.50 0.89 -17.15
C GLY A 123 -0.08 0.60 -15.71
N THR A 124 0.87 -0.33 -15.52
CA THR A 124 1.40 -0.65 -14.18
C THR A 124 2.18 0.53 -13.62
N PHE A 125 3.02 1.19 -14.45
CA PHE A 125 3.72 2.41 -14.07
C PHE A 125 2.75 3.55 -13.72
N TYR A 126 1.74 3.79 -14.56
CA TYR A 126 0.74 4.83 -14.30
C TYR A 126 -0.03 4.57 -12.99
N SER A 127 -0.45 3.33 -12.77
CA SER A 127 -1.18 2.92 -11.56
C SER A 127 -0.32 3.07 -10.32
N PHE A 128 0.96 2.69 -10.39
CA PHE A 128 1.92 2.86 -9.29
C PHE A 128 2.07 4.34 -8.93
N ILE A 129 2.45 5.19 -9.88
CA ILE A 129 2.66 6.63 -9.65
C ILE A 129 1.41 7.30 -9.06
N LYS A 130 0.24 7.00 -9.62
CA LYS A 130 -1.03 7.59 -9.18
C LYS A 130 -1.41 7.23 -7.74
N LEU A 131 -1.01 6.04 -7.28
CA LEU A 131 -1.37 5.52 -5.95
C LEU A 131 -0.30 5.82 -4.89
N THR A 132 0.97 5.96 -5.26
CA THR A 132 2.07 6.23 -4.31
C THR A 132 2.41 7.70 -4.14
N GLN A 133 2.04 8.59 -5.07
CA GLN A 133 2.32 10.04 -4.99
C GLN A 133 1.17 10.89 -4.43
N LYS A 134 0.14 10.28 -3.83
CA LYS A 134 -1.06 10.99 -3.35
C LYS A 134 -1.17 10.99 -1.85
#